data_AF-A0A7I9UY24-F1
#
_entry.id   AF-A0A7I9UY24-F1
#
_cell.length_a   1.000
_cell.length_b   1.000
_cell.length_c   1.000
_cell.angle_alpha   90.00
_cell.angle_beta   90.00
_cell.angle_gamma   90.00
#
_symmetry.space_group_name_H-M   'P 1'
#
loop_
_entity.id
_entity.type
_entity.pdbx_description
1 polymer ?
#
loop_
_entity_poly.entity_id
_entity_poly.type
_entity_poly.pdbx_seq_one_letter_code
_entity_poly.pdbx_strand_id
1 'polypeptide(L)'
;MSVVAANPIVATWYRVVDLLPLPGLRTQRRIALAALLAQALIALTGSVVRVTGSGLGCPTWPKCHDDSLLPLPSEEVPWWHQAIEFGNRQIAVWIVVTTAAAVVLAVSRARRRREVLVYAWILPASTVAQAVLGGITVLTGLKWWVVGAHLLVSAAMVWIAATLYAKVAQPDDGVRVDAAPPTARRLVAASVVALSLALAAGVTVTGAGPHAGDRTRPEAIDRLKVSIPLLTTVHGLLVVVYLALILAALLVIRRAEPDPVVLRRSRIVIIAVVAQSLIGIVQYFTNVPALLVVLHVAGACSVVAETAILYQVMRPRVAVGERDELSRI
;
A
#
# COMPACT_ATOMS: atom_id res chain seq x y z
N MET A 1 -0.07 22.37 32.22
CA MET A 1 -0.87 21.13 32.00
C MET A 1 -1.51 21.23 30.63
N SER A 2 -1.00 20.50 29.62
CA SER A 2 -1.45 20.69 28.23
C SER A 2 -2.92 20.31 28.05
N VAL A 3 -3.65 21.05 27.20
CA VAL A 3 -5.07 20.87 26.81
C VAL A 3 -5.47 19.41 26.50
N VAL A 4 -4.53 18.55 26.10
CA VAL A 4 -4.73 17.13 25.84
C VAL A 4 -5.06 16.31 27.11
N ALA A 5 -4.56 16.74 28.28
CA ALA A 5 -4.82 16.06 29.56
C ALA A 5 -6.26 16.26 30.07
N ALA A 6 -6.99 17.25 29.54
CA ALA A 6 -8.37 17.52 29.90
C ALA A 6 -9.40 16.79 29.02
N ASN A 7 -8.96 16.08 27.97
CA ASN A 7 -9.89 15.36 27.11
C ASN A 7 -10.25 13.98 27.73
N PRO A 8 -11.50 13.77 28.19
CA PRO A 8 -11.89 12.55 28.87
C PRO A 8 -11.79 11.30 27.97
N ILE A 9 -11.93 11.45 26.65
CA ILE A 9 -11.80 10.35 25.69
C ILE A 9 -10.34 9.89 25.60
N VAL A 10 -9.41 10.83 25.50
CA VAL A 10 -7.97 10.52 25.43
C VAL A 10 -7.48 9.89 26.74
N ALA A 11 -7.94 10.42 27.88
CA ALA A 11 -7.63 9.85 29.18
C ALA A 11 -8.17 8.41 29.31
N THR A 12 -9.42 8.17 28.91
CA THR A 12 -10.04 6.85 28.95
C THR A 12 -9.35 5.86 28.02
N TRP A 13 -9.02 6.28 26.79
CA TRP A 13 -8.26 5.46 25.83
C TRP A 13 -6.97 4.94 26.45
N TYR A 14 -6.19 5.82 27.07
CA TYR A 14 -4.92 5.42 27.66
C TYR A 14 -5.07 4.55 28.91
N ARG A 15 -6.09 4.76 29.74
CA ARG A 15 -6.41 3.83 30.85
C ARG A 15 -6.68 2.41 30.34
N VAL A 16 -7.44 2.28 29.25
CA VAL A 16 -7.75 0.97 28.65
C VAL A 16 -6.50 0.35 28.04
N VAL A 17 -5.75 1.10 27.25
CA VAL A 17 -4.55 0.59 26.57
C VAL A 17 -3.48 0.18 27.58
N ASP A 18 -3.34 0.88 28.72
CA ASP A 18 -2.35 0.57 29.76
C ASP A 18 -2.55 -0.81 30.42
N LEU A 19 -3.75 -1.41 30.28
CA LEU A 19 -4.02 -2.80 30.70
C LEU A 19 -3.25 -3.84 29.86
N LEU A 20 -2.79 -3.47 28.66
CA LEU A 20 -2.03 -4.34 27.76
C LEU A 20 -0.56 -4.44 28.21
N PRO A 21 0.13 -5.57 27.94
CA PRO A 21 1.56 -5.69 28.18
C PRO A 21 2.34 -4.68 27.34
N LEU A 22 3.40 -4.10 27.91
CA LEU A 22 4.24 -3.14 27.19
C LEU A 22 4.99 -3.84 26.04
N PRO A 23 4.72 -3.49 24.77
CA PRO A 23 5.34 -4.17 23.65
C PRO A 23 6.77 -3.66 23.43
N GLY A 24 7.76 -4.56 23.46
CA GLY A 24 9.13 -4.22 23.06
C GLY A 24 9.22 -3.76 21.60
N LEU A 25 10.31 -3.06 21.24
CA LEU A 25 10.50 -2.50 19.90
C LEU A 25 10.41 -3.57 18.80
N ARG A 26 10.93 -4.78 19.04
CA ARG A 26 10.85 -5.91 18.09
C ARG A 26 9.39 -6.30 17.82
N THR A 27 8.55 -6.35 18.86
CA THR A 27 7.13 -6.67 18.75
C THR A 27 6.39 -5.59 17.96
N GLN A 28 6.61 -4.32 18.29
CA GLN A 28 6.02 -3.20 17.54
C GLN A 28 6.39 -3.24 16.05
N ARG A 29 7.67 -3.52 15.72
CA ARG A 29 8.12 -3.65 14.34
C ARG A 29 7.50 -4.84 13.61
N ARG A 30 7.31 -5.98 14.28
CA ARG A 30 6.62 -7.16 13.71
C ARG A 30 5.15 -6.86 13.42
N ILE A 31 4.46 -6.18 14.34
CA ILE A 31 3.06 -5.77 14.14
C ILE A 31 2.95 -4.77 12.98
N ALA A 32 3.83 -3.76 12.92
CA ALA A 32 3.86 -2.81 11.81
C ALA A 32 4.16 -3.49 10.46
N LEU A 33 5.05 -4.49 10.44
CA LEU A 33 5.31 -5.31 9.26
C LEU A 33 4.07 -6.14 8.88
N ALA A 34 3.40 -6.75 9.84
CA ALA A 34 2.17 -7.50 9.59
C ALA A 34 1.07 -6.60 9.00
N ALA A 35 0.92 -5.36 9.50
CA ALA A 35 -0.01 -4.39 8.93
C ALA A 35 0.37 -3.99 7.48
N LEU A 36 1.66 -3.78 7.18
CA LEU A 36 2.13 -3.55 5.81
C LEU A 36 1.82 -4.73 4.89
N LEU A 37 2.15 -5.95 5.33
CA LEU A 37 1.88 -7.17 4.57
C LEU A 37 0.38 -7.41 4.38
N ALA A 38 -0.45 -7.08 5.37
CA ALA A 38 -1.91 -7.15 5.25
C ALA A 38 -2.45 -6.19 4.19
N GLN A 39 -1.92 -4.96 4.10
CA GLN A 39 -2.31 -3.99 3.06
C GLN A 39 -1.87 -4.45 1.65
N ALA A 40 -0.70 -5.07 1.52
CA ALA A 40 -0.27 -5.65 0.25
C ALA A 40 -1.11 -6.91 -0.11
N LEU A 41 -1.43 -7.74 0.88
CA LEU A 41 -2.24 -8.95 0.71
C LEU A 41 -3.64 -8.62 0.23
N ILE A 42 -4.33 -7.62 0.80
CA ILE A 42 -5.69 -7.28 0.38
C ILE A 42 -5.73 -6.72 -1.06
N ALA A 43 -4.71 -5.99 -1.48
CA ALA A 43 -4.58 -5.55 -2.87
C ALA A 43 -4.35 -6.75 -3.80
N LEU A 44 -3.52 -7.70 -3.38
CA LEU A 44 -3.28 -8.94 -4.10
C LEU A 44 -4.55 -9.77 -4.26
N THR A 45 -5.28 -10.04 -3.18
CA THR A 45 -6.52 -10.84 -3.23
C THR A 45 -7.64 -10.12 -3.97
N GLY A 46 -7.70 -8.79 -3.89
CA GLY A 46 -8.59 -7.99 -4.75
C GLY A 46 -8.26 -8.12 -6.24
N SER A 47 -6.98 -8.24 -6.61
CA SER A 47 -6.61 -8.53 -8.00
C SER A 47 -7.04 -9.93 -8.44
N VAL A 48 -7.00 -10.92 -7.54
CA VAL A 48 -7.52 -12.28 -7.78
C VAL A 48 -9.02 -12.22 -8.08
N VAL A 49 -9.80 -11.57 -7.20
CA VAL A 49 -11.24 -11.32 -7.41
C VAL A 49 -11.51 -10.78 -8.82
N ARG A 50 -10.71 -9.80 -9.25
CA ARG A 50 -10.88 -9.17 -10.57
C ARG A 50 -10.56 -10.12 -11.72
N VAL A 51 -9.41 -10.80 -11.70
CA VAL A 51 -8.99 -11.65 -12.83
C VAL A 51 -9.78 -12.96 -12.93
N THR A 52 -10.39 -13.40 -11.83
CA THR A 52 -11.33 -14.53 -11.84
C THR A 52 -12.71 -14.12 -12.32
N GLY A 53 -13.03 -12.83 -12.42
CA GLY A 53 -14.37 -12.35 -12.76
C GLY A 53 -15.35 -12.42 -11.60
N SER A 54 -14.86 -12.42 -10.36
CA SER A 54 -15.66 -12.59 -9.14
C SER A 54 -16.10 -11.27 -8.51
N GLY A 55 -15.83 -10.11 -9.10
CA GLY A 55 -16.08 -8.80 -8.46
C GLY A 55 -17.54 -8.50 -8.13
N LEU A 56 -18.49 -9.19 -8.76
CA LEU A 56 -19.92 -9.17 -8.42
C LEU A 56 -20.39 -10.50 -7.80
N GLY A 57 -19.47 -11.29 -7.25
CA GLY A 57 -19.78 -12.54 -6.55
C GLY A 57 -20.71 -12.34 -5.34
N CYS A 58 -20.63 -11.16 -4.72
CA CYS A 58 -21.62 -10.65 -3.77
C CYS A 58 -22.24 -9.39 -4.40
N PRO A 59 -23.42 -9.47 -5.04
CA PRO A 59 -23.97 -8.41 -5.88
C PRO A 59 -24.34 -7.12 -5.13
N THR A 60 -24.40 -7.15 -3.80
CA THR A 60 -24.68 -5.97 -2.96
C THR A 60 -23.60 -5.74 -1.91
N TRP A 61 -23.75 -4.65 -1.14
CA TRP A 61 -22.85 -4.27 -0.05
C TRP A 61 -23.64 -3.45 1.00
N PRO A 62 -23.43 -3.64 2.31
CA PRO A 62 -22.43 -4.50 2.97
C PRO A 62 -22.81 -5.98 3.04
N LYS A 63 -24.07 -6.30 2.71
CA LYS A 63 -24.56 -7.68 2.59
C LYS A 63 -23.93 -8.38 1.38
N CYS A 64 -23.95 -9.71 1.35
CA CYS A 64 -23.56 -10.45 0.16
C CYS A 64 -24.75 -10.59 -0.81
N HIS A 65 -25.93 -10.86 -0.25
CA HIS A 65 -27.23 -10.91 -0.92
C HIS A 65 -28.21 -9.96 -0.24
N ASP A 66 -29.33 -9.60 -0.88
CA ASP A 66 -30.26 -8.61 -0.32
C ASP A 66 -30.77 -8.99 1.08
N ASP A 67 -30.93 -10.27 1.37
CA ASP A 67 -31.43 -10.74 2.68
C ASP A 67 -30.33 -11.33 3.58
N SER A 68 -29.06 -11.35 3.16
CA SER A 68 -28.00 -12.04 3.90
C SER A 68 -26.61 -11.40 3.81
N LEU A 69 -25.96 -11.27 4.97
CA LEU A 69 -24.54 -10.92 5.07
C LEU A 69 -23.61 -12.02 4.50
N LEU A 70 -24.09 -13.26 4.46
CA LEU A 70 -23.34 -14.43 4.01
C LEU A 70 -23.74 -14.86 2.59
N PRO A 71 -22.85 -15.54 1.85
CA PRO A 71 -23.19 -16.18 0.58
C PRO A 71 -24.37 -17.15 0.75
N LEU A 72 -25.31 -17.10 -0.19
CA LEU A 72 -26.43 -18.02 -0.31
C LEU A 72 -26.38 -18.72 -1.68
N PRO A 73 -26.94 -19.93 -1.81
CA PRO A 73 -27.14 -20.56 -3.11
C PRO A 73 -27.86 -19.58 -4.06
N SER A 74 -27.30 -19.40 -5.26
CA SER A 74 -27.82 -18.49 -6.29
C SER A 74 -27.73 -19.20 -7.63
N GLU A 75 -28.79 -19.10 -8.42
CA GLU A 75 -28.79 -19.58 -9.82
C GLU A 75 -28.04 -18.61 -10.75
N GLU A 76 -27.95 -17.33 -10.37
CA GLU A 76 -27.32 -16.28 -11.17
C GLU A 76 -25.80 -16.23 -10.98
N VAL A 77 -25.31 -16.51 -9.77
CA VAL A 77 -23.90 -16.36 -9.41
C VAL A 77 -23.31 -17.69 -8.90
N PRO A 78 -22.37 -18.30 -9.65
CA PRO A 78 -21.72 -19.54 -9.22
C PRO A 78 -21.06 -19.44 -7.86
N TRP A 79 -21.16 -20.51 -7.06
CA TRP A 79 -20.71 -20.53 -5.66
C TRP A 79 -19.24 -20.14 -5.48
N TRP A 80 -18.36 -20.46 -6.43
CA TRP A 80 -16.94 -20.11 -6.35
C TRP A 80 -16.68 -18.61 -6.53
N HIS A 81 -17.48 -17.91 -7.35
CA HIS A 81 -17.37 -16.44 -7.47
C HIS A 81 -17.78 -15.77 -6.15
N GLN A 82 -18.85 -16.25 -5.52
CA GLN A 82 -19.26 -15.79 -4.20
C GLN A 82 -18.18 -16.06 -3.15
N ALA A 83 -17.59 -17.26 -3.14
CA ALA A 83 -16.54 -17.64 -2.20
C ALA A 83 -15.28 -16.78 -2.34
N ILE A 84 -14.87 -16.46 -3.58
CA ILE A 84 -13.69 -15.62 -3.86
C ILE A 84 -13.91 -14.17 -3.39
N GLU A 85 -15.05 -13.57 -3.73
CA GLU A 85 -15.36 -12.18 -3.35
C GLU A 85 -15.61 -12.06 -1.84
N PHE A 86 -16.45 -12.94 -1.27
CA PHE A 86 -16.69 -12.96 0.15
C PHE A 86 -15.41 -13.24 0.94
N GLY A 87 -14.56 -14.17 0.47
CA GLY A 87 -13.25 -14.45 1.06
C GLY A 87 -12.35 -13.21 1.11
N ASN A 88 -12.33 -12.41 0.04
CA ASN A 88 -11.62 -11.13 0.02
C ASN A 88 -12.18 -10.14 1.06
N ARG A 89 -13.51 -10.05 1.23
CA ARG A 89 -14.14 -9.26 2.30
C ARG A 89 -13.73 -9.74 3.69
N GLN A 90 -13.66 -11.06 3.91
CA GLN A 90 -13.21 -11.63 5.18
C GLN A 90 -11.74 -11.33 5.50
N ILE A 91 -10.86 -11.31 4.48
CA ILE A 91 -9.46 -10.88 4.66
C ILE A 91 -9.39 -9.43 5.11
N ALA A 92 -10.19 -8.53 4.51
CA ALA A 92 -10.25 -7.14 4.94
C ALA A 92 -10.67 -7.02 6.42
N VAL A 93 -11.75 -7.71 6.82
CA VAL A 93 -12.26 -7.66 8.19
C VAL A 93 -11.29 -8.30 9.19
N TRP A 94 -10.84 -9.52 8.95
CA TRP A 94 -10.12 -10.28 9.97
C TRP A 94 -8.62 -10.08 9.98
N ILE A 95 -8.01 -9.68 8.85
CA ILE A 95 -6.57 -9.49 8.75
C ILE A 95 -6.23 -8.00 8.72
N VAL A 96 -6.87 -7.22 7.85
CA VAL A 96 -6.50 -5.80 7.70
C VAL A 96 -6.94 -4.97 8.91
N VAL A 97 -8.21 -5.09 9.35
CA VAL A 97 -8.70 -4.33 10.51
C VAL A 97 -7.97 -4.73 11.79
N THR A 98 -7.75 -6.03 12.03
CA THR A 98 -7.10 -6.49 13.27
C THR A 98 -5.63 -6.09 13.33
N THR A 99 -4.88 -6.15 12.22
CA THR A 99 -3.48 -5.69 12.20
C THR A 99 -3.39 -4.16 12.32
N ALA A 100 -4.32 -3.40 11.75
CA ALA A 100 -4.42 -1.95 11.94
C ALA A 100 -4.77 -1.58 13.40
N ALA A 101 -5.70 -2.30 14.03
CA ALA A 101 -6.01 -2.11 15.44
C ALA A 101 -4.81 -2.48 16.34
N ALA A 102 -4.16 -3.61 16.06
CA ALA A 102 -3.00 -4.06 16.81
C ALA A 102 -1.85 -3.05 16.76
N VAL A 103 -1.59 -2.42 15.61
CA VAL A 103 -0.51 -1.41 15.52
C VAL A 103 -0.86 -0.17 16.34
N VAL A 104 -2.11 0.32 16.28
CA VAL A 104 -2.59 1.45 17.08
C VAL A 104 -2.46 1.17 18.57
N LEU A 105 -2.91 -0.01 19.03
CA LEU A 105 -2.80 -0.43 20.43
C LEU A 105 -1.32 -0.50 20.85
N ALA A 106 -0.46 -1.14 20.06
CA ALA A 106 0.94 -1.32 20.38
C ALA A 106 1.70 0.01 20.49
N VAL A 107 1.52 0.93 19.52
CA VAL A 107 2.24 2.22 19.55
C VAL A 107 1.65 3.20 20.56
N SER A 108 0.35 3.12 20.84
CA SER A 108 -0.29 3.90 21.91
C SER A 108 0.20 3.42 23.28
N ARG A 109 0.27 2.10 23.49
CA ARG A 109 0.76 1.50 24.73
C ARG A 109 2.21 1.85 25.03
N ALA A 110 3.04 1.89 23.98
CA ALA A 110 4.44 2.28 24.07
C ALA A 110 4.67 3.79 24.08
N ARG A 111 3.60 4.61 24.12
CA ARG A 111 3.67 6.09 24.19
C ARG A 111 4.55 6.70 23.09
N ARG A 112 4.49 6.11 21.90
CA ARG A 112 5.31 6.53 20.76
C ARG A 112 5.05 7.99 20.41
N ARG A 113 6.04 8.64 19.78
CA ARG A 113 5.93 10.05 19.38
C ARG A 113 4.69 10.32 18.52
N ARG A 114 4.16 11.54 18.60
CA ARG A 114 2.94 11.98 17.87
C ARG A 114 2.93 11.59 16.39
N GLU A 115 4.07 11.73 15.70
CA GLU A 115 4.20 11.35 14.30
C GLU A 115 3.86 9.87 14.07
N VAL A 116 4.39 8.95 14.88
CA VAL A 116 4.09 7.51 14.77
C VAL A 116 2.62 7.22 15.07
N LEU A 117 2.07 7.87 16.09
CA LEU A 117 0.65 7.73 16.45
C LEU A 117 -0.28 8.19 15.32
N VAL A 118 0.04 9.29 14.63
CA VAL A 118 -0.74 9.78 13.49
C VAL A 118 -0.76 8.75 12.37
N TYR A 119 0.39 8.22 11.95
CA TYR A 119 0.43 7.18 10.91
C TYR A 119 -0.29 5.90 11.34
N ALA A 120 -0.19 5.50 12.61
CA ALA A 120 -0.90 4.35 13.13
C ALA A 120 -2.42 4.53 13.05
N TRP A 121 -2.96 5.70 13.41
CA TRP A 121 -4.40 6.00 13.34
C TRP A 121 -4.92 6.26 11.92
N ILE A 122 -4.07 6.71 10.99
CA ILE A 122 -4.44 6.82 9.58
C ILE A 122 -4.80 5.44 9.00
N LEU A 123 -4.14 4.35 9.41
CA LEU A 123 -4.39 3.01 8.86
C LEU A 123 -5.83 2.50 9.08
N PRO A 124 -6.39 2.44 10.30
CA PRO A 124 -7.78 2.03 10.48
C PRO A 124 -8.76 3.03 9.85
N ALA A 125 -8.50 4.34 9.91
CA ALA A 125 -9.36 5.35 9.28
C ALA A 125 -9.43 5.17 7.75
N SER A 126 -8.28 4.98 7.11
CA SER A 126 -8.21 4.69 5.67
C SER A 126 -8.76 3.32 5.32
N THR A 127 -8.69 2.33 6.22
CA THR A 127 -9.33 1.00 6.01
C THR A 127 -10.85 1.12 5.94
N VAL A 128 -11.47 1.94 6.79
CA VAL A 128 -12.92 2.22 6.71
C VAL A 128 -13.26 2.93 5.41
N ALA A 129 -12.51 3.98 5.05
CA ALA A 129 -12.73 4.70 3.79
C ALA A 129 -12.58 3.77 2.57
N GLN A 130 -11.61 2.86 2.62
CA GLN A 130 -11.38 1.88 1.56
C GLN A 130 -12.49 0.84 1.48
N ALA A 131 -13.01 0.36 2.60
CA ALA A 131 -14.17 -0.53 2.62
C ALA A 131 -15.41 0.12 1.99
N VAL A 132 -15.64 1.41 2.27
CA VAL A 132 -16.72 2.18 1.64
C VAL A 132 -16.49 2.31 0.13
N LEU A 133 -15.28 2.67 -0.31
CA LEU A 133 -14.95 2.76 -1.73
C LEU A 133 -15.06 1.40 -2.45
N GLY A 134 -14.73 0.31 -1.76
CA GLY A 134 -14.94 -1.06 -2.25
C GLY A 134 -16.42 -1.39 -2.40
N GLY A 135 -17.26 -0.99 -1.43
CA GLY A 135 -18.72 -1.10 -1.55
C GLY A 135 -19.27 -0.30 -2.72
N ILE A 136 -18.81 0.94 -2.91
CA ILE A 136 -19.19 1.77 -4.08
C ILE A 136 -18.78 1.07 -5.39
N THR A 137 -17.64 0.40 -5.41
CA THR A 137 -17.19 -0.37 -6.59
C THR A 137 -18.20 -1.45 -6.98
N VAL A 138 -18.74 -2.19 -6.01
CA VAL A 138 -19.80 -3.20 -6.24
C VAL A 138 -21.10 -2.53 -6.70
N LEU A 139 -21.56 -1.51 -5.96
CA LEU A 139 -22.84 -0.83 -6.23
C LEU A 139 -22.86 -0.07 -7.57
N THR A 140 -21.69 0.28 -8.10
CA THR A 140 -21.56 0.93 -9.41
C THR A 140 -21.35 -0.07 -10.55
N GLY A 141 -21.38 -1.38 -10.30
CA GLY A 141 -21.17 -2.40 -11.34
C GLY A 141 -19.74 -2.43 -11.86
N LEU A 142 -18.74 -2.19 -11.00
CA LEU A 142 -17.32 -2.25 -11.33
C LEU A 142 -16.85 -1.23 -12.38
N LYS A 143 -17.45 -0.03 -12.44
CA LYS A 143 -16.99 1.07 -13.28
C LYS A 143 -15.47 1.24 -13.19
N TRP A 144 -14.80 1.27 -14.34
CA TRP A 144 -13.35 1.11 -14.39
C TRP A 144 -12.59 2.16 -13.56
N TRP A 145 -13.11 3.39 -13.51
CA TRP A 145 -12.49 4.50 -12.79
C TRP A 145 -12.76 4.43 -11.28
N VAL A 146 -13.86 3.81 -10.84
CA VAL A 146 -14.14 3.55 -9.42
C VAL A 146 -13.23 2.45 -8.90
N VAL A 147 -13.14 1.33 -9.62
CA VAL A 147 -12.17 0.25 -9.34
C VAL A 147 -10.74 0.81 -9.33
N GLY A 148 -10.46 1.69 -10.28
CA GLY A 148 -9.19 2.38 -10.40
C GLY A 148 -8.84 3.24 -9.19
N ALA A 149 -9.78 4.08 -8.75
CA ALA A 149 -9.62 4.88 -7.54
C ALA A 149 -9.41 3.98 -6.31
N HIS A 150 -10.16 2.89 -6.20
CA HIS A 150 -9.98 1.91 -5.14
C HIS A 150 -8.54 1.35 -5.13
N LEU A 151 -7.99 0.95 -6.27
CA LEU A 151 -6.61 0.46 -6.35
C LEU A 151 -5.56 1.54 -5.98
N LEU A 152 -5.75 2.80 -6.42
CA LEU A 152 -4.84 3.90 -6.09
C LEU A 152 -4.83 4.22 -4.59
N VAL A 153 -6.00 4.21 -3.94
CA VAL A 153 -6.10 4.38 -2.49
C VAL A 153 -5.41 3.21 -1.76
N SER A 154 -5.57 1.97 -2.23
CA SER A 154 -4.83 0.81 -1.69
C SER A 154 -3.31 1.00 -1.81
N ALA A 155 -2.80 1.49 -2.93
CA ALA A 155 -1.37 1.77 -3.10
C ALA A 155 -0.88 2.86 -2.13
N ALA A 156 -1.66 3.92 -1.93
CA ALA A 156 -1.36 4.94 -0.93
C ALA A 156 -1.35 4.38 0.50
N MET A 157 -2.26 3.46 0.83
CA MET A 157 -2.27 2.78 2.13
C MET A 157 -1.05 1.89 2.35
N VAL A 158 -0.56 1.20 1.31
CA VAL A 158 0.72 0.46 1.35
C VAL A 158 1.88 1.41 1.63
N TRP A 159 1.93 2.58 0.99
CA TRP A 159 2.94 3.61 1.29
C TRP A 159 2.89 4.09 2.75
N ILE A 160 1.68 4.35 3.28
CA ILE A 160 1.46 4.77 4.66
C ILE A 160 1.94 3.68 5.64
N ALA A 161 1.59 2.42 5.39
CA ALA A 161 2.00 1.30 6.23
C ALA A 161 3.53 1.08 6.21
N ALA A 162 4.16 1.21 5.03
CA ALA A 162 5.61 1.12 4.88
C ALA A 162 6.33 2.27 5.58
N THR A 163 5.75 3.47 5.51
CA THR A 163 6.24 4.64 6.25
C THR A 163 6.15 4.43 7.76
N LEU A 164 5.03 3.90 8.27
CA LEU A 164 4.87 3.54 9.67
C LEU A 164 5.91 2.50 10.10
N TYR A 165 6.08 1.43 9.32
CA TYR A 165 7.07 0.39 9.57
C TYR A 165 8.50 0.96 9.71
N ALA A 166 8.89 1.88 8.81
CA ALA A 166 10.19 2.55 8.88
C ALA A 166 10.31 3.46 10.11
N LYS A 167 9.26 4.22 10.45
CA LYS A 167 9.28 5.18 11.57
C LYS A 167 9.27 4.53 12.95
N VAL A 168 8.58 3.39 13.11
CA VAL A 168 8.55 2.62 14.37
C VAL A 168 9.96 2.17 14.76
N ALA A 169 10.83 1.89 13.80
CA ALA A 169 12.21 1.48 14.06
C ALA A 169 13.11 2.60 14.60
N GLN A 170 12.68 3.86 14.55
CA GLN A 170 13.51 5.02 14.90
C GLN A 170 13.20 5.51 16.33
N PRO A 171 14.19 5.99 17.11
CA PRO A 171 14.00 6.54 18.46
C PRO A 171 12.98 7.69 18.49
N ASP A 172 12.26 7.87 19.59
CA ASP A 172 11.21 8.89 19.70
C ASP A 172 11.74 10.28 20.05
N ASP A 173 12.76 10.33 20.89
CA ASP A 173 13.53 11.47 21.36
C ASP A 173 14.76 11.79 20.49
N GLY A 174 15.02 10.95 19.50
CA GLY A 174 16.09 11.17 18.55
C GLY A 174 15.87 12.40 17.67
N VAL A 175 16.84 12.66 16.81
CA VAL A 175 16.93 13.86 15.97
C VAL A 175 17.05 13.48 14.51
N ARG A 176 16.43 14.25 13.61
CA ARG A 176 16.53 13.99 12.17
C ARG A 176 17.94 14.34 11.69
N VAL A 177 18.53 13.43 10.91
CA VAL A 177 19.82 13.61 10.24
C VAL A 177 19.65 13.39 8.74
N ASP A 178 20.55 13.96 7.97
CA ASP A 178 20.55 13.84 6.52
C ASP A 178 21.49 12.70 6.11
N ALA A 179 20.95 11.49 5.92
CA ALA A 179 21.73 10.29 5.57
C ALA A 179 22.01 10.16 4.05
N ALA A 180 21.63 11.17 3.26
CA ALA A 180 21.85 11.21 1.83
C ALA A 180 21.95 12.67 1.32
N PRO A 181 22.70 12.92 0.24
CA PRO A 181 22.83 14.25 -0.34
C PRO A 181 21.48 14.90 -0.70
N PRO A 182 21.34 16.24 -0.61
CA PRO A 182 20.10 16.94 -0.94
C PRO A 182 19.60 16.65 -2.36
N THR A 183 20.51 16.57 -3.33
CA THR A 183 20.18 16.23 -4.72
C THR A 183 19.57 14.83 -4.83
N ALA A 184 20.17 13.82 -4.18
CA ALA A 184 19.62 12.46 -4.19
C ALA A 184 18.21 12.42 -3.60
N ARG A 185 17.96 13.16 -2.50
CA ARG A 185 16.64 13.24 -1.88
C ARG A 185 15.59 13.90 -2.77
N ARG A 186 15.97 14.96 -3.49
CA ARG A 186 15.09 15.61 -4.48
C ARG A 186 14.76 14.65 -5.63
N LEU A 187 15.74 13.88 -6.11
CA LEU A 187 15.53 12.86 -7.14
C LEU A 187 14.59 11.75 -6.66
N VAL A 188 14.77 11.24 -5.44
CA VAL A 188 13.84 10.26 -4.86
C VAL A 188 12.45 10.87 -4.67
N ALA A 189 12.33 12.12 -4.21
CA ALA A 189 11.04 12.80 -4.12
C ALA A 189 10.36 12.96 -5.48
N ALA A 190 11.10 13.34 -6.53
CA ALA A 190 10.60 13.39 -7.90
C ALA A 190 10.17 12.01 -8.40
N SER A 191 10.88 10.95 -8.02
CA SER A 191 10.51 9.57 -8.37
C SER A 191 9.17 9.17 -7.76
N VAL A 192 8.80 9.68 -6.57
CA VAL A 192 7.46 9.43 -5.98
C VAL A 192 6.35 10.01 -6.85
N VAL A 193 6.57 11.16 -7.46
CA VAL A 193 5.63 11.76 -8.42
C VAL A 193 5.52 10.89 -9.67
N ALA A 194 6.65 10.48 -10.25
CA ALA A 194 6.67 9.58 -11.41
C ALA A 194 5.98 8.24 -11.12
N LEU A 195 6.20 7.65 -9.94
CA LEU A 195 5.55 6.42 -9.49
C LEU A 195 4.04 6.61 -9.35
N SER A 196 3.60 7.71 -8.74
CA SER A 196 2.16 8.03 -8.62
C SER A 196 1.49 8.16 -9.98
N LEU A 197 2.14 8.84 -10.93
CA LEU A 197 1.66 8.96 -12.30
C LEU A 197 1.67 7.61 -13.01
N ALA A 198 2.70 6.78 -12.82
CA ALA A 198 2.77 5.45 -13.39
C ALA A 198 1.64 4.54 -12.88
N LEU A 199 1.31 4.60 -11.58
CA LEU A 199 0.18 3.87 -11.00
C LEU A 199 -1.16 4.35 -11.58
N ALA A 200 -1.35 5.66 -11.73
CA ALA A 200 -2.55 6.23 -12.36
C ALA A 200 -2.69 5.78 -13.82
N ALA A 201 -1.60 5.81 -14.60
CA ALA A 201 -1.57 5.27 -15.96
C ALA A 201 -1.79 3.75 -15.99
N GLY A 202 -1.27 2.99 -15.02
CA GLY A 202 -1.49 1.54 -14.94
C GLY A 202 -2.95 1.18 -14.68
N VAL A 203 -3.65 2.00 -13.89
CA VAL A 203 -5.09 1.87 -13.66
C VAL A 203 -5.88 2.08 -14.96
N THR A 204 -5.50 3.05 -15.81
CA THR A 204 -6.19 3.25 -17.09
C THR A 204 -5.93 2.10 -18.06
N VAL A 205 -4.72 1.54 -18.10
CA VAL A 205 -4.41 0.29 -18.83
C VAL A 205 -5.32 -0.85 -18.34
N THR A 206 -5.46 -1.00 -17.03
CA THR A 206 -6.36 -2.00 -16.42
C THR A 206 -7.82 -1.72 -16.75
N GLY A 207 -8.21 -0.45 -16.89
CA GLY A 207 -9.56 -0.03 -17.29
C GLY A 207 -9.89 -0.27 -18.76
N ALA A 208 -8.88 -0.33 -19.64
CA ALA A 208 -9.04 -0.66 -21.06
C ALA A 208 -8.82 -2.16 -21.35
N GLY A 209 -8.11 -2.88 -20.49
CA GLY A 209 -7.72 -4.29 -20.70
C GLY A 209 -8.87 -5.31 -20.68
N PRO A 210 -8.58 -6.61 -20.81
CA PRO A 210 -9.62 -7.65 -20.92
C PRO A 210 -10.26 -8.05 -19.57
N HIS A 211 -9.56 -7.86 -18.44
CA HIS A 211 -10.05 -8.29 -17.12
C HIS A 211 -11.01 -7.25 -16.53
N ALA A 212 -12.30 -7.39 -16.82
CA ALA A 212 -13.35 -6.47 -16.38
C ALA A 212 -13.75 -6.60 -14.90
N GLY A 213 -13.49 -7.76 -14.28
CA GLY A 213 -13.92 -8.05 -12.91
C GLY A 213 -15.26 -8.76 -12.80
N ASP A 214 -16.08 -8.75 -13.86
CA ASP A 214 -17.28 -9.55 -14.02
C ASP A 214 -17.27 -10.16 -15.43
N ARG A 215 -17.91 -11.33 -15.58
CA ARG A 215 -18.11 -12.03 -16.85
C ARG A 215 -19.57 -12.43 -17.07
N THR A 216 -20.44 -12.21 -16.08
CA THR A 216 -21.83 -12.68 -16.09
C THR A 216 -22.75 -11.80 -16.93
N ARG A 217 -22.49 -10.48 -16.98
CA ARG A 217 -23.26 -9.52 -17.79
C ARG A 217 -22.38 -8.64 -18.69
N PRO A 218 -21.84 -9.18 -19.80
CA PRO A 218 -20.89 -8.46 -20.67
C PRO A 218 -21.38 -7.09 -21.17
N GLU A 219 -22.67 -6.95 -21.41
CA GLU A 219 -23.34 -5.73 -21.87
C GLU A 219 -23.34 -4.59 -20.84
N ALA A 220 -23.23 -4.91 -19.55
CA ALA A 220 -23.21 -3.93 -18.47
C ALA A 220 -21.79 -3.44 -18.13
N ILE A 221 -20.75 -4.03 -18.73
CA ILE A 221 -19.36 -3.77 -18.39
C ILE A 221 -18.90 -2.42 -18.94
N ASP A 222 -18.60 -1.49 -18.04
CA ASP A 222 -17.97 -0.21 -18.36
C ASP A 222 -16.44 -0.37 -18.53
N ARG A 223 -15.93 -0.03 -19.72
CA ARG A 223 -14.50 -0.07 -20.07
C ARG A 223 -14.03 1.26 -20.63
N LEU A 224 -12.77 1.58 -20.37
CA LEU A 224 -12.11 2.73 -21.00
C LEU A 224 -11.83 2.42 -22.48
N LYS A 225 -12.50 3.16 -23.38
CA LYS A 225 -12.38 3.00 -24.84
C LYS A 225 -11.20 3.79 -25.41
N VAL A 226 -9.99 3.46 -24.96
CA VAL A 226 -8.74 4.07 -25.43
C VAL A 226 -7.77 2.96 -25.85
N SER A 227 -6.92 3.25 -26.83
CA SER A 227 -5.88 2.34 -27.32
C SER A 227 -5.02 1.79 -26.19
N ILE A 228 -5.04 0.46 -25.99
CA ILE A 228 -4.17 -0.23 -25.02
C ILE A 228 -2.69 0.02 -25.33
N PRO A 229 -2.20 -0.11 -26.59
CA PRO A 229 -0.80 0.22 -26.90
C PRO A 229 -0.38 1.63 -26.48
N LEU A 230 -1.24 2.63 -26.68
CA LEU A 230 -0.97 4.01 -26.24
C LEU A 230 -0.86 4.09 -24.72
N LEU A 231 -1.86 3.58 -24.00
CA LEU A 231 -1.88 3.61 -22.52
C LEU A 231 -0.68 2.86 -21.92
N THR A 232 -0.36 1.68 -22.45
CA THR A 232 0.79 0.89 -22.02
C THR A 232 2.10 1.61 -22.31
N THR A 233 2.22 2.30 -23.45
CA THR A 233 3.41 3.11 -23.77
C THR A 233 3.58 4.25 -22.76
N VAL A 234 2.52 4.99 -22.45
CA VAL A 234 2.55 6.07 -21.45
C VAL A 234 2.93 5.54 -20.06
N HIS A 235 2.29 4.45 -19.63
CA HIS A 235 2.62 3.78 -18.37
C HIS A 235 4.09 3.33 -18.32
N GLY A 236 4.57 2.65 -19.37
CA GLY A 236 5.94 2.18 -19.48
C GLY A 236 6.97 3.31 -19.46
N LEU A 237 6.71 4.41 -20.17
CA LEU A 237 7.57 5.61 -20.14
C LEU A 237 7.67 6.21 -18.75
N LEU A 238 6.56 6.29 -18.00
CA LEU A 238 6.57 6.78 -16.62
C LEU A 238 7.37 5.87 -15.68
N VAL A 239 7.32 4.55 -15.90
CA VAL A 239 8.16 3.58 -15.17
C VAL A 239 9.65 3.76 -15.51
N VAL A 240 9.99 4.00 -16.79
CA VAL A 240 11.36 4.31 -17.22
C VAL A 240 11.87 5.60 -16.56
N VAL A 241 11.06 6.67 -16.54
CA VAL A 241 11.38 7.92 -15.86
C VAL A 241 11.60 7.68 -14.37
N TYR A 242 10.70 6.93 -13.71
CA TYR A 242 10.86 6.54 -12.31
C TYR A 242 12.19 5.81 -12.05
N LEU A 243 12.52 4.78 -12.85
CA LEU A 243 13.77 4.04 -12.72
C LEU A 243 14.99 4.93 -12.96
N ALA A 244 14.96 5.80 -13.97
CA ALA A 244 16.03 6.75 -14.26
C ALA A 244 16.30 7.70 -13.08
N LEU A 245 15.25 8.19 -12.42
CA LEU A 245 15.36 9.05 -11.24
C LEU A 245 16.00 8.30 -10.05
N ILE A 246 15.61 7.04 -9.81
CA ILE A 246 16.21 6.21 -8.76
C ILE A 246 17.68 5.88 -9.08
N LEU A 247 18.02 5.57 -10.33
CA LEU A 247 19.40 5.32 -10.76
C LEU A 247 20.26 6.58 -10.61
N ALA A 248 19.75 7.74 -11.03
CA ALA A 248 20.43 9.03 -10.84
C ALA A 248 20.66 9.31 -9.35
N ALA A 249 19.66 9.07 -8.49
CA ALA A 249 19.81 9.21 -7.04
C ALA A 249 20.90 8.29 -6.48
N LEU A 250 20.94 7.03 -6.93
CA LEU A 250 21.97 6.07 -6.53
C LEU A 250 23.38 6.50 -6.97
N LEU A 251 23.53 7.05 -8.17
CA LEU A 251 24.82 7.59 -8.64
C LEU A 251 25.29 8.76 -7.76
N VAL A 252 24.38 9.66 -7.40
CA VAL A 252 24.69 10.77 -6.46
C VAL A 252 25.05 10.22 -5.08
N ILE A 253 24.32 9.23 -4.56
CA ILE A 253 24.60 8.59 -3.27
C ILE A 253 26.00 7.95 -3.29
N ARG A 254 26.37 7.22 -4.34
CA ARG A 254 27.67 6.53 -4.43
C ARG A 254 28.88 7.45 -4.53
N ARG A 255 28.66 8.68 -5.02
CA ARG A 255 29.70 9.71 -5.11
C ARG A 255 29.87 10.49 -3.81
N ALA A 256 28.90 10.41 -2.92
CA ALA A 256 29.02 10.85 -1.53
C ALA A 256 29.46 9.65 -0.67
N GLU A 257 30.01 9.89 0.52
CA GLU A 257 30.23 8.85 1.52
C GLU A 257 28.87 8.23 1.89
N PRO A 258 28.53 7.02 1.39
CA PRO A 258 27.15 6.58 1.38
C PRO A 258 26.79 5.87 2.68
N ASP A 259 25.69 6.27 3.30
CA ASP A 259 25.07 5.48 4.37
C ASP A 259 24.75 4.06 3.85
N PRO A 260 25.25 2.98 4.50
CA PRO A 260 25.05 1.61 4.03
C PRO A 260 23.58 1.18 3.94
N VAL A 261 22.72 1.71 4.81
CA VAL A 261 21.28 1.42 4.82
C VAL A 261 20.62 2.05 3.61
N VAL A 262 20.95 3.32 3.31
CA VAL A 262 20.43 4.02 2.12
C VAL A 262 20.87 3.28 0.85
N LEU A 263 22.16 2.93 0.74
CA LEU A 263 22.68 2.20 -0.42
C LEU A 263 22.00 0.84 -0.63
N ARG A 264 21.80 0.08 0.45
CA ARG A 264 21.08 -1.21 0.41
C ARG A 264 19.64 -1.02 -0.06
N ARG A 265 18.92 -0.04 0.48
CA ARG A 265 17.52 0.23 0.12
C ARG A 265 17.38 0.71 -1.33
N SER A 266 18.29 1.56 -1.81
CA SER A 266 18.31 1.95 -3.23
C SER A 266 18.48 0.74 -4.16
N ARG A 267 19.37 -0.21 -3.82
CA ARG A 267 19.54 -1.46 -4.58
C ARG A 267 18.27 -2.32 -4.57
N ILE A 268 17.62 -2.47 -3.41
CA ILE A 268 16.37 -3.25 -3.30
C ILE A 268 15.27 -2.64 -4.18
N VAL A 269 15.09 -1.31 -4.15
CA VAL A 269 14.11 -0.62 -5.01
C VAL A 269 14.39 -0.88 -6.48
N ILE A 270 15.66 -0.79 -6.92
CA ILE A 270 16.04 -1.05 -8.32
C ILE A 270 15.75 -2.49 -8.72
N ILE A 271 16.10 -3.47 -7.89
CA ILE A 271 15.83 -4.88 -8.16
C ILE A 271 14.31 -5.11 -8.27
N ALA A 272 13.54 -4.54 -7.34
CA ALA A 272 12.09 -4.66 -7.33
C ALA A 272 11.46 -4.08 -8.59
N VAL A 273 11.84 -2.86 -9.01
CA VAL A 273 11.26 -2.25 -10.22
C VAL A 273 11.72 -2.96 -11.50
N VAL A 274 12.95 -3.46 -11.58
CA VAL A 274 13.41 -4.23 -12.75
C VAL A 274 12.63 -5.54 -12.87
N ALA A 275 12.50 -6.29 -11.77
CA ALA A 275 11.70 -7.53 -11.75
C ALA A 275 10.24 -7.24 -12.12
N GLN A 276 9.68 -6.17 -11.57
CA GLN A 276 8.30 -5.75 -11.86
C GLN A 276 8.10 -5.29 -13.31
N SER A 277 9.10 -4.59 -13.88
CA SER A 277 9.08 -4.18 -15.29
C SER A 277 9.12 -5.39 -16.21
N LEU A 278 9.91 -6.41 -15.87
CA LEU A 278 9.94 -7.67 -16.61
C LEU A 278 8.57 -8.36 -16.59
N ILE A 279 7.92 -8.44 -15.42
CA ILE A 279 6.54 -8.98 -15.33
C ILE A 279 5.59 -8.19 -16.24
N GLY A 280 5.65 -6.85 -16.22
CA GLY A 280 4.79 -6.00 -17.04
C GLY A 280 5.02 -6.17 -18.55
N ILE A 281 6.28 -6.29 -18.97
CA ILE A 281 6.66 -6.55 -20.37
C ILE A 281 6.14 -7.91 -20.83
N VAL A 282 6.40 -8.96 -20.07
CA VAL A 282 5.92 -10.31 -20.39
C VAL A 282 4.39 -10.32 -20.43
N GLN A 283 3.72 -9.69 -19.46
CA GLN A 283 2.27 -9.55 -19.42
C GLN A 283 1.72 -8.91 -20.69
N TYR A 284 2.35 -7.85 -21.22
CA TYR A 284 1.92 -7.21 -22.47
C TYR A 284 2.05 -8.15 -23.67
N PHE A 285 3.20 -8.80 -23.86
CA PHE A 285 3.44 -9.67 -25.02
C PHE A 285 2.74 -11.02 -24.96
N THR A 286 2.24 -11.44 -23.79
CA THR A 286 1.54 -12.72 -23.59
C THR A 286 0.03 -12.56 -23.43
N ASN A 287 -0.54 -11.42 -23.85
CA ASN A 287 -1.98 -11.12 -23.80
C ASN A 287 -2.57 -11.09 -22.38
N VAL A 288 -1.81 -10.55 -21.43
CA VAL A 288 -2.25 -10.24 -20.06
C VAL A 288 -2.78 -11.47 -19.29
N PRO A 289 -1.98 -12.54 -19.09
CA PRO A 289 -2.40 -13.71 -18.31
C PRO A 289 -2.78 -13.34 -16.87
N ALA A 290 -3.84 -13.96 -16.35
CA ALA A 290 -4.39 -13.67 -15.01
C ALA A 290 -3.34 -13.75 -13.89
N LEU A 291 -2.48 -14.79 -13.91
CA LEU A 291 -1.43 -14.96 -12.91
C LEU A 291 -0.42 -13.80 -12.94
N LEU A 292 -0.03 -13.33 -14.14
CA LEU A 292 0.91 -12.22 -14.25
C LEU A 292 0.31 -10.93 -13.74
N VAL A 293 -0.99 -10.69 -13.92
CA VAL A 293 -1.69 -9.53 -13.34
C VAL A 293 -1.61 -9.54 -11.81
N VAL A 294 -1.87 -10.70 -11.19
CA VAL A 294 -1.78 -10.89 -9.73
C VAL A 294 -0.35 -10.62 -9.24
N LEU A 295 0.65 -11.20 -9.92
CA LEU A 295 2.07 -10.95 -9.61
C LEU A 295 2.47 -9.49 -9.83
N HIS A 296 1.93 -8.84 -10.87
CA HIS A 296 2.18 -7.43 -11.15
C HIS A 296 1.56 -6.54 -10.06
N VAL A 297 0.38 -6.84 -9.52
CA VAL A 297 -0.15 -6.08 -8.37
C VAL A 297 0.72 -6.29 -7.12
N ALA A 298 1.13 -7.52 -6.81
CA ALA A 298 2.05 -7.79 -5.69
C ALA A 298 3.39 -7.04 -5.84
N GLY A 299 4.00 -7.08 -7.02
CA GLY A 299 5.25 -6.40 -7.29
C GLY A 299 5.11 -4.88 -7.26
N ALA A 300 3.99 -4.33 -7.75
CA ALA A 300 3.69 -2.91 -7.62
C ALA A 300 3.58 -2.47 -6.14
N CYS A 301 2.87 -3.24 -5.29
CA CYS A 301 2.85 -2.99 -3.85
C CYS A 301 4.27 -3.04 -3.23
N SER A 302 5.11 -3.96 -3.68
CA SER A 302 6.50 -4.07 -3.22
C SER A 302 7.35 -2.86 -3.62
N VAL A 303 7.23 -2.38 -4.86
CA VAL A 303 7.90 -1.15 -5.34
C VAL A 303 7.44 0.07 -4.54
N VAL A 304 6.13 0.20 -4.30
CA VAL A 304 5.57 1.28 -3.46
C VAL A 304 6.13 1.24 -2.04
N ALA A 305 6.11 0.07 -1.41
CA ALA A 305 6.60 -0.11 -0.04
C ALA A 305 8.10 0.19 0.09
N GLU A 306 8.92 -0.36 -0.80
CA GLU A 306 10.38 -0.15 -0.75
C GLU A 306 10.76 1.29 -1.11
N THR A 307 10.02 1.96 -2.01
CA THR A 307 10.22 3.39 -2.29
C THR A 307 9.89 4.24 -1.06
N ALA A 308 8.79 3.93 -0.36
CA ALA A 308 8.42 4.60 0.88
C ALA A 308 9.52 4.42 1.95
N ILE A 309 10.03 3.20 2.12
CA ILE A 309 11.10 2.90 3.08
C ILE A 309 12.37 3.66 2.69
N LEU A 310 12.79 3.62 1.43
CA LEU A 310 13.93 4.38 0.92
C LEU A 310 13.78 5.87 1.26
N TYR A 311 12.62 6.45 0.96
CA TYR A 311 12.32 7.84 1.26
C TYR A 311 12.50 8.17 2.75
N GLN A 312 12.02 7.30 3.65
CA GLN A 312 12.15 7.52 5.09
C GLN A 312 13.59 7.34 5.62
N VAL A 313 14.38 6.41 5.06
CA VAL A 313 15.76 6.18 5.54
C VAL A 313 16.77 7.20 5.03
N MET A 314 16.41 8.04 4.04
CA MET A 314 17.27 9.16 3.60
C MET A 314 17.27 10.35 4.58
N ARG A 315 16.31 10.40 5.51
CA ARG A 315 16.27 11.35 6.62
C ARG A 315 15.83 10.65 7.91
N PRO A 316 16.63 9.70 8.43
CA PRO A 316 16.24 8.94 9.61
C PRO A 316 16.29 9.83 10.85
N ARG A 317 15.59 9.41 11.89
CA ARG A 317 15.78 9.94 13.24
C ARG A 317 16.75 9.03 13.98
N VAL A 318 17.83 9.57 14.52
CA VAL A 318 18.91 8.86 15.23
C VAL A 318 19.02 9.33 16.67
N ALA A 319 19.62 8.53 17.56
CA ALA A 319 19.77 8.92 18.96
C ALA A 319 20.76 10.09 19.09
N VAL A 320 20.58 10.96 20.10
CA VAL A 320 21.42 12.16 20.26
C VAL A 320 22.90 11.82 20.47
N GLY A 321 23.20 10.67 21.10
CA GLY A 321 24.58 10.21 21.34
C GLY A 321 25.34 9.71 20.10
N GLU A 322 24.65 9.23 19.06
CA GLU A 322 25.30 8.82 17.79
C GLU A 322 25.82 10.03 16.99
N ARG A 323 25.35 11.24 17.30
CA ARG A 323 25.79 12.47 16.62
C ARG A 323 27.17 12.95 17.08
N ASP A 324 27.57 12.64 18.31
CA ASP A 324 28.87 13.03 18.88
C ASP A 324 30.03 12.18 18.34
N GLU A 325 29.77 10.96 17.87
CA GLU A 325 30.78 10.15 17.15
C GLU A 325 30.92 10.60 15.70
N LEU A 326 29.82 10.93 15.00
CA LEU A 326 29.82 11.40 13.61
C LEU A 326 30.36 12.82 13.41
N SER A 327 30.45 13.63 14.46
CA SER A 327 31.01 15.00 14.42
C SER A 327 32.48 15.07 14.87
N ARG A 328 33.03 13.96 15.37
CA ARG A 328 34.45 13.84 15.76
C ARG A 328 35.32 13.13 14.71
N ILE A 329 34.72 12.69 13.61
CA ILE A 329 35.38 12.13 12.42
C ILE A 329 35.28 13.18 11.31
#